data_AF-A0A3P3F7F7-F1
#
_entry.id   AF-A0A3P3F7F7-F1
#
_cell.length_a   1.000
_cell.length_b   1.000
_cell.length_c   1.000
_cell.angle_alpha   90.00
_cell.angle_beta   90.00
_cell.angle_gamma   90.00
#
_symmetry.space_group_name_H-M   'P 1'
#
loop_
_entity.id
_entity.type
_entity.pdbx_description
1 polymer ?
#
loop_
_entity_poly.entity_id
_entity_poly.type
_entity_poly.pdbx_seq_one_letter_code
_entity_poly.pdbx_strand_id
1 'polypeptide(L)' 'MPESVARSSRKTLKISIDRQLVEDAEALSIDISRAAETGIANAIAAEKTRQWQEENKDAIESCNGYVRQYGLPLAKYRLF' A
#
# COMPACT_ATOMS: atom_id res chain seq x y z
N MET A 1 13.59 -20.08 28.84
CA MET A 1 14.14 -18.86 28.23
C MET A 1 13.02 -18.23 27.41
N PRO A 2 12.45 -17.07 27.75
CA PRO A 2 11.45 -16.46 26.89
C PRO A 2 12.15 -15.64 25.79
N GLU A 3 11.76 -15.91 24.55
CA GLU A 3 12.21 -15.20 23.35
C GLU A 3 11.80 -13.73 23.41
N SER A 4 12.79 -12.84 23.29
CA SER A 4 12.58 -11.41 23.10
C SER A 4 12.04 -11.18 21.69
N VAL A 5 10.73 -11.01 21.56
CA VAL A 5 10.07 -10.49 20.36
C VAL A 5 10.83 -9.25 19.90
N ALA A 6 11.41 -9.32 18.69
CA ALA A 6 12.11 -8.21 18.08
C ALA A 6 11.18 -7.00 18.03
N ARG A 7 11.36 -6.05 18.96
CA ARG A 7 10.73 -4.74 18.88
C ARG A 7 11.21 -4.11 17.59
N SER A 8 10.35 -4.15 16.57
CA SER A 8 10.44 -3.31 15.39
C SER A 8 10.90 -1.92 15.83
N SER A 9 12.10 -1.54 15.43
CA SER A 9 12.80 -0.33 15.86
C SER A 9 12.10 0.90 15.27
N ARG A 10 10.94 1.24 15.82
CA ARG A 10 10.20 2.46 15.50
C ARG A 10 11.07 3.64 15.90
N LYS A 11 11.54 4.40 14.91
CA LYS A 11 12.19 5.69 15.13
C LYS A 11 11.11 6.75 15.28
N THR A 12 11.04 7.37 16.45
CA THR A 12 10.26 8.60 16.63
C THR A 12 10.97 9.73 15.89
N LEU A 13 10.31 10.26 14.86
CA LEU A 13 10.76 11.44 14.12
C LEU A 13 9.91 12.62 14.59
N LYS A 14 10.53 13.78 14.82
CA LYS A 14 9.79 15.03 14.98
C LYS A 14 9.38 15.50 13.60
N ILE A 15 8.10 15.37 13.29
CA ILE A 15 7.52 15.78 12.01
C ILE A 15 6.63 16.98 12.29
N SER A 16 6.80 18.06 11.53
CA SER A 16 5.89 19.20 11.58
C SER A 16 4.63 18.85 10.80
N ILE A 17 3.51 18.73 11.52
CA ILE A 17 2.17 18.50 10.94
C ILE A 17 1.40 19.82 11.05
N ASP A 18 0.54 20.09 10.05
CA ASP A 18 -0.30 21.28 10.05
C ASP A 18 -1.17 21.35 11.31
N ARG A 19 -1.30 22.54 11.88
CA ARG A 19 -2.01 22.74 13.14
C ARG A 19 -3.49 22.37 13.03
N GLN A 20 -4.14 22.66 11.90
CA GLN A 20 -5.55 22.35 11.69
C GLN A 20 -5.77 20.83 11.65
N LEU A 21 -4.86 20.09 11.04
CA LEU A 21 -4.90 18.62 11.01
C LEU A 21 -4.73 18.00 12.40
N VAL A 22 -3.94 18.62 13.27
CA VAL A 22 -3.80 18.18 14.67
C VAL A 22 -5.08 18.46 15.45
N GLU A 23 -5.65 19.67 15.33
CA GLU A 23 -6.89 20.04 16.00
C GLU A 23 -8.07 19.16 15.55
N ASP A 24 -8.19 18.88 14.25
CA ASP A 24 -9.20 17.97 13.71
C ASP A 24 -9.00 16.53 14.21
N ALA A 25 -7.75 16.06 14.26
CA ALA A 25 -7.44 14.72 14.76
C ALA A 25 -7.71 14.59 16.26
N GLU A 26 -7.40 15.61 17.07
CA GLU A 26 -7.73 15.63 18.50
C GLU A 26 -9.25 15.65 18.71
N ALA A 27 -9.99 16.48 17.94
CA ALA A 27 -11.45 16.52 17.99
C ALA A 27 -12.10 15.18 17.63
N LEU A 28 -11.48 14.42 16.73
CA LEU A 28 -11.94 13.11 16.28
C LEU A 28 -11.32 11.93 17.05
N SER A 29 -10.47 12.20 18.05
CA SER A 29 -9.71 11.17 18.79
C SER A 29 -8.91 10.22 17.88
N ILE A 30 -8.32 10.74 16.81
CA ILE A 30 -7.49 9.98 15.86
C ILE A 30 -6.04 9.97 16.33
N ASP A 31 -5.47 8.77 16.44
CA ASP A 31 -4.04 8.59 16.70
C ASP A 31 -3.20 9.04 15.49
N ILE A 32 -2.73 10.30 15.52
CA ILE A 32 -1.93 10.93 14.46
C ILE A 32 -0.69 10.09 14.09
N SER A 33 -0.03 9.49 15.09
CA SER A 33 1.14 8.63 14.87
C SER A 33 0.81 7.39 14.03
N ARG A 34 -0.33 6.75 14.32
CA ARG A 34 -0.80 5.57 13.59
C ARG A 34 -1.31 5.94 12.20
N ALA A 35 -2.01 7.07 12.07
CA ALA A 35 -2.45 7.59 10.79
C ALA A 35 -1.27 7.96 9.89
N ALA A 36 -0.23 8.59 10.43
CA ALA A 36 1.00 8.89 9.72
C ALA A 36 1.75 7.64 9.27
N GLU A 37 1.88 6.63 10.14
CA GLU A 37 2.49 5.33 9.79
C GLU A 37 1.74 4.65 8.63
N THR A 38 0.41 4.62 8.70
CA THR A 38 -0.44 4.05 7.65
C THR A 38 -0.32 4.84 6.34
N GLY A 39 -0.32 6.18 6.42
CA GLY A 39 -0.16 7.05 5.25
C GLY A 39 1.19 6.87 4.57
N ILE A 40 2.28 6.78 5.34
CA ILE A 40 3.63 6.53 4.83
C ILE A 40 3.71 5.13 4.21
N ALA A 41 3.17 4.11 4.86
CA ALA A 41 3.14 2.75 4.32
C ALA A 41 2.39 2.69 2.98
N ASN A 42 1.25 3.37 2.88
CA ASN A 42 0.46 3.45 1.66
C ASN A 42 1.20 4.22 0.55
N ALA A 43 1.85 5.34 0.87
CA ALA A 43 2.64 6.10 -0.10
C ALA A 43 3.83 5.29 -0.63
N ILE A 44 4.54 4.56 0.23
CA ILE A 44 5.63 3.66 -0.17
C ILE A 44 5.08 2.52 -1.03
N ALA A 45 3.95 1.92 -0.65
CA ALA A 45 3.33 0.86 -1.42
C ALA A 45 2.87 1.35 -2.80
N ALA A 46 2.31 2.56 -2.88
CA ALA A 46 1.92 3.19 -4.13
C ALA A 46 3.12 3.45 -5.03
N GLU A 47 4.23 3.97 -4.50
CA GLU A 47 5.43 4.22 -5.29
C GLU A 47 6.11 2.93 -5.75
N LYS A 48 6.18 1.92 -4.88
CA LYS A 48 6.64 0.57 -5.26
C LYS A 48 5.77 -0.05 -6.33
N THR A 49 4.45 0.13 -6.22
CA THR A 49 3.49 -0.34 -7.22
C THR A 49 3.70 0.40 -8.54
N ARG A 50 3.96 1.71 -8.50
CA ARG A 50 4.25 2.52 -9.69
C ARG A 50 5.51 2.03 -10.39
N GLN A 51 6.61 1.86 -9.65
CA GLN A 51 7.85 1.30 -10.17
C GLN A 51 7.64 -0.11 -10.74
N TRP A 52 6.94 -0.97 -9.99
CA TRP A 52 6.63 -2.32 -10.44
C TRP A 52 5.78 -2.31 -11.71
N GLN A 53 4.79 -1.42 -11.83
CA GLN A 53 3.97 -1.26 -13.04
C GLN A 53 4.80 -0.75 -14.22
N GLU A 54 5.75 0.15 -14.00
CA GLU A 54 6.66 0.62 -15.04
C GLU A 54 7.58 -0.51 -15.52
N GLU A 55 8.09 -1.35 -14.62
CA GLU A 55 8.93 -2.50 -14.98
C GLU A 55 8.14 -3.68 -15.56
N ASN A 56 6.90 -3.89 -15.12
CA ASN A 56 6.05 -5.00 -15.56
C ASN A 56 5.09 -4.59 -16.68
N LYS A 57 5.21 -3.37 -17.21
CA LYS A 57 4.36 -2.87 -18.30
C LYS A 57 4.37 -3.82 -19.49
N ASP A 58 5.55 -4.25 -19.96
CA ASP A 58 5.66 -5.20 -21.07
C ASP A 58 5.05 -6.56 -20.76
N ALA A 59 5.22 -7.06 -19.53
CA ALA A 59 4.64 -8.33 -19.09
C ALA A 59 3.11 -8.27 -18.98
N ILE A 60 2.58 -7.16 -18.45
CA ILE A 60 1.13 -6.90 -18.34
C ILE A 60 0.53 -6.69 -19.72
N GLU A 61 1.20 -5.97 -20.62
CA GLU A 61 0.71 -5.72 -21.97
C GLU A 61 0.70 -6.99 -22.82
N SER A 62 1.72 -7.84 -22.69
CA SER A 62 1.76 -9.18 -23.29
C SER A 62 0.65 -10.09 -22.77
N CYS A 63 0.44 -10.15 -21.45
CA CYS A 63 -0.67 -10.89 -20.85
C CYS A 63 -2.04 -10.34 -21.29
N ASN A 64 -2.21 -9.02 -21.34
CA ASN A 64 -3.44 -8.38 -21.82
C ASN A 64 -3.67 -8.62 -23.31
N GLY A 65 -2.62 -8.64 -24.12
CA GLY A 65 -2.65 -9.01 -25.53
C GLY A 65 -3.10 -10.45 -25.73
N TYR A 66 -2.55 -11.37 -24.93
CA TYR A 66 -2.95 -12.78 -24.93
C TYR A 66 -4.43 -12.97 -24.53
N VAL A 67 -4.90 -12.28 -23.48
CA VAL A 67 -6.32 -12.32 -23.08
C VAL A 67 -7.24 -11.67 -24.12
N ARG A 68 -6.80 -10.62 -24.83
CA ARG A 68 -7.58 -10.03 -25.93
C ARG A 68 -7.67 -10.93 -27.15
N GLN A 69 -6.58 -11.64 -27.47
CA GLN A 69 -6.52 -12.49 -28.65
C GLN A 69 -7.17 -13.86 -28.43
N TYR A 70 -7.03 -14.45 -27.24
CA TYR A 70 -7.47 -15.81 -26.93
C TYR A 70 -8.66 -15.87 -25.96
N GLY A 71 -9.13 -14.72 -25.46
CA GLY A 71 -10.14 -14.65 -24.41
C GLY A 71 -9.57 -15.02 -23.04
N LEU A 72 -10.40 -15.00 -22.01
CA LEU A 72 -10.01 -15.43 -20.67
C LEU A 72 -9.85 -16.96 -20.63
N PRO A 73 -8.62 -17.49 -20.50
CA PRO A 73 -8.45 -18.91 -20.32
C PRO A 73 -9.14 -19.28 -19.01
N LEU A 74 -10.00 -20.30 -19.05
CA LEU A 74 -10.86 -20.75 -17.95
C LEU A 74 -12.19 -19.99 -17.73
N ALA A 75 -12.58 -19.04 -18.60
CA ALA A 75 -13.95 -18.46 -18.56
C ALA A 75 -15.04 -19.55 -18.64
N LYS A 76 -14.75 -20.66 -19.31
CA LYS A 76 -15.61 -21.85 -19.41
C LYS A 76 -15.89 -22.58 -18.09
N TYR A 77 -15.17 -22.27 -17.01
CA TYR A 77 -15.38 -22.85 -15.68
C TYR A 77 -15.92 -21.85 -14.65
N ARG A 78 -16.27 -20.63 -15.08
CA ARG A 78 -16.85 -19.63 -14.18
C ARG A 78 -18.30 -20.02 -13.85
N LEU A 79 -18.49 -20.69 -12.73
CA LEU A 79 -19.80 -20.84 -12.08
C LEU A 79 -20.19 -19.47 -11.52
N PHE A 80 -21.39 -19.02 -11.89
CA PHE A 80 -22.00 -17.73 -11.54
C PHE A 80 -22.27 -17.59 -10.05
#